data_AF-A0AAU3VN32-F1
#
_entry.id   AF-A0AAU3VN32-F1
#
_cell.length_a   1.000
_cell.length_b   1.000
_cell.length_c   1.000
_cell.angle_alpha   90.00
_cell.angle_beta   90.00
_cell.angle_gamma   90.00
#
_symmetry.space_group_name_H-M   'P 1'
#
loop_
_entity.id
_entity.type
_entity.pdbx_description
1 polymer ?
#
loop_
_entity_poly.entity_id
_entity_poly.type
_entity_poly.pdbx_seq_one_letter_code
_entity_poly.pdbx_strand_id
1 'polypeptide(L)'
;MLTNPRYTGYEIWNKQRKEEHLYDVDDVTLGHRTRMTHNPAEQWAWSNETAHQALVTTQLFDTVKTIRQQRARAPQRLERPGRQRGPGQRAYALRGRVRCETCGRKMQPATIRHTVYYRCEFKD
;
A
#
# COMPACT_ATOMS: atom_id res chain seq x y z
N MET A 1 -6.20 -8.29 4.46
CA MET A 1 -5.12 -8.94 3.70
C MET A 1 -5.70 -9.31 2.33
N LEU A 2 -5.44 -8.53 1.27
CA LEU A 2 -6.12 -8.64 -0.05
C LEU A 2 -5.10 -8.52 -1.20
N THR A 3 -3.98 -9.23 -1.07
CA THR A 3 -2.83 -9.15 -2.00
C THR A 3 -2.26 -10.52 -2.33
N ASN A 4 -2.62 -11.56 -1.59
CA ASN A 4 -2.09 -12.90 -1.84
C ASN A 4 -2.95 -13.57 -2.94
N PRO A 5 -2.39 -13.82 -4.13
CA PRO A 5 -3.17 -14.41 -5.20
C PRO A 5 -3.44 -15.91 -4.97
N ARG A 6 -2.79 -16.56 -4.00
CA ARG A 6 -3.12 -17.94 -3.61
C ARG A 6 -4.58 -18.12 -3.18
N TYR A 7 -5.26 -17.04 -2.77
CA TYR A 7 -6.69 -17.13 -2.45
C TYR A 7 -7.58 -17.50 -3.64
N THR A 8 -7.07 -17.45 -4.87
CA THR A 8 -7.78 -17.91 -6.07
C THR A 8 -7.74 -19.43 -6.27
N GLY A 9 -7.06 -20.18 -5.40
CA GLY A 9 -6.95 -21.65 -5.50
C GLY A 9 -5.67 -22.15 -6.21
N TYR A 10 -4.86 -21.23 -6.72
CA TYR A 10 -3.61 -21.55 -7.43
C TYR A 10 -2.39 -21.40 -6.53
N GLU A 11 -1.41 -22.28 -6.71
CA GLU A 11 -0.11 -22.11 -6.06
C GLU A 11 0.78 -21.16 -6.86
N ILE A 12 1.56 -20.36 -6.13
CA ILE A 12 2.37 -19.30 -6.72
C ILE A 12 3.74 -19.25 -6.07
N TRP A 13 4.77 -19.43 -6.89
CA TRP A 13 6.18 -19.40 -6.49
C TRP A 13 6.97 -18.40 -7.35
N ASN A 14 8.29 -18.37 -7.16
CA ASN A 14 9.20 -17.46 -7.86
C ASN A 14 8.89 -15.96 -7.66
N LYS A 15 8.39 -15.58 -6.47
CA LYS A 15 8.07 -14.18 -6.15
C LYS A 15 9.30 -13.32 -5.86
N GLN A 16 10.42 -13.96 -5.56
CA GLN A 16 11.69 -13.33 -5.25
C GLN A 16 12.80 -14.13 -5.93
N ARG A 17 13.84 -13.42 -6.36
CA ARG A 17 15.09 -14.03 -6.82
C ARG A 17 16.26 -13.50 -6.00
N LYS A 18 17.29 -14.33 -5.90
CA LYS A 18 18.60 -13.89 -5.43
C LYS A 18 19.27 -13.11 -6.56
N GLU A 19 19.76 -11.94 -6.24
CA GLU A 19 20.50 -11.08 -7.17
C GLU A 19 21.86 -10.78 -6.54
N GLU A 20 22.92 -11.04 -7.30
CA GLU A 20 24.28 -10.72 -6.89
C GLU A 20 24.79 -9.59 -7.75
N HIS A 21 25.15 -8.49 -7.10
CA HIS A 21 25.72 -7.32 -7.75
C HIS A 21 27.13 -7.12 -7.22
N LEU A 22 28.03 -6.67 -8.09
CA LEU A 22 29.37 -6.30 -7.67
C LEU A 22 29.30 -5.15 -6.66
N TYR A 23 30.18 -5.17 -5.66
CA TYR A 23 30.17 -4.13 -4.62
C TYR A 23 30.55 -2.77 -5.21
N ASP A 24 31.54 -2.77 -6.10
CA ASP A 24 31.98 -1.64 -6.90
C ASP A 24 32.29 -2.14 -8.32
N VAL A 25 31.80 -1.44 -9.34
CA VAL A 25 32.05 -1.80 -10.75
C VAL A 25 33.50 -1.54 -11.15
N ASP A 26 34.14 -0.56 -10.50
CA ASP A 26 35.51 -0.14 -10.81
C ASP A 26 36.56 -0.94 -10.00
N ASP A 27 36.15 -1.68 -8.96
CA ASP A 27 37.01 -2.57 -8.18
C ASP A 27 36.32 -3.92 -7.88
N VAL A 28 36.55 -4.87 -8.80
CA VAL A 28 36.04 -6.25 -8.74
C VAL A 28 36.58 -7.07 -7.56
N THR A 29 37.65 -6.63 -6.90
CA THR A 29 38.30 -7.41 -5.82
C THR A 29 37.54 -7.32 -4.50
N LEU A 30 36.71 -6.29 -4.33
CA LEU A 30 35.79 -6.12 -3.19
C LEU A 30 34.69 -7.18 -3.13
N GLY A 31 34.47 -7.93 -4.21
CA GLY A 31 33.51 -9.03 -4.27
C GLY A 31 32.07 -8.59 -4.53
N HIS A 32 31.11 -9.44 -4.12
CA HIS A 32 29.70 -9.30 -4.49
C HIS A 32 28.80 -9.08 -3.28
N ARG A 33 27.76 -8.26 -3.46
CA ARG A 33 26.65 -8.13 -2.52
C ARG A 33 25.45 -8.94 -3.01
N THR A 34 25.03 -9.89 -2.18
CA THR A 34 23.77 -10.60 -2.37
C THR A 34 22.59 -9.76 -1.88
N ARG A 35 21.54 -9.65 -2.71
CA ARG A 35 20.25 -9.08 -2.33
C ARG A 35 19.11 -9.99 -2.77
N MET A 36 18.06 -10.10 -1.95
CA MET A 36 16.80 -10.68 -2.38
C MET A 36 15.93 -9.59 -3.00
N THR A 37 15.62 -9.74 -4.28
CA THR A 37 14.81 -8.80 -5.06
C THR A 37 13.47 -9.44 -5.42
N HIS A 38 12.37 -8.68 -5.31
CA HIS A 38 11.06 -9.15 -5.74
C HIS A 38 10.97 -9.19 -7.27
N ASN A 39 10.51 -10.32 -7.80
CA ASN A 39 10.22 -10.43 -9.22
C ASN A 39 8.92 -9.68 -9.56
N PRO A 40 8.83 -9.08 -10.77
CA PRO A 40 7.58 -8.52 -11.26
C PRO A 40 6.51 -9.62 -11.35
N ALA A 41 5.24 -9.24 -11.26
CA ALA A 41 4.13 -10.19 -11.12
C ALA A 41 3.99 -11.11 -12.35
N GLU A 42 4.42 -10.64 -13.51
CA GLU A 42 4.45 -11.34 -14.79
C GLU A 42 5.48 -12.49 -14.80
N GLN A 43 6.49 -12.46 -13.92
CA GLN A 43 7.50 -13.51 -13.77
C GLN A 43 7.17 -14.52 -12.66
N TRP A 44 6.06 -14.33 -11.95
CA TRP A 44 5.62 -15.30 -10.95
C TRP A 44 5.13 -16.55 -11.65
N ALA A 45 5.56 -17.70 -11.15
CA ALA A 45 5.12 -18.97 -11.69
C ALA A 45 3.84 -19.41 -10.97
N TRP A 46 2.85 -19.82 -11.77
CA TRP A 46 1.54 -20.27 -11.33
C TRP A 46 1.41 -21.77 -11.57
N SER A 47 0.66 -22.47 -10.71
CA SER A 47 0.28 -23.85 -10.98
C SER A 47 -0.62 -23.94 -12.21
N ASN A 48 -0.46 -25.00 -13.01
CA ASN A 48 -1.31 -25.25 -14.18
C ASN A 48 -2.76 -25.55 -13.75
N GLU A 49 -2.90 -26.29 -12.64
CA GLU A 49 -4.18 -26.68 -12.06
C GLU A 49 -4.40 -25.99 -10.71
N THR A 50 -5.65 -25.95 -10.26
CA THR A 50 -6.00 -25.47 -8.92
C THR A 50 -5.48 -26.45 -7.88
N ALA A 51 -4.61 -25.98 -6.98
CA ALA A 51 -4.02 -26.82 -5.94
C ALA A 51 -4.92 -26.97 -4.71
N HIS A 52 -5.84 -26.04 -4.48
CA HIS A 52 -6.77 -26.08 -3.35
C HIS A 52 -8.07 -25.33 -3.68
N GLN A 53 -9.07 -25.51 -2.82
CA GLN A 53 -10.34 -24.80 -2.95
C GLN A 53 -10.09 -23.28 -2.92
N ALA A 54 -10.61 -22.59 -3.93
CA ALA A 54 -10.52 -21.14 -4.04
C ALA A 54 -11.35 -20.47 -2.91
N LEU A 55 -10.73 -19.55 -2.18
CA LEU A 55 -11.42 -18.73 -1.18
C LEU A 55 -12.16 -17.56 -1.84
N VAL A 56 -11.63 -17.08 -2.97
CA VAL A 56 -12.23 -16.03 -3.81
C VAL A 56 -12.04 -16.38 -5.28
N THR A 57 -12.93 -15.91 -6.13
CA THR A 57 -12.76 -16.06 -7.58
C THR A 57 -11.61 -15.18 -8.09
N THR A 58 -10.98 -15.59 -9.20
CA THR A 58 -9.95 -14.81 -9.90
C THR A 58 -10.46 -13.43 -10.30
N GLN A 59 -11.66 -13.36 -10.87
CA GLN A 59 -12.31 -12.10 -11.25
C GLN A 59 -12.49 -11.14 -10.07
N LEU A 60 -12.93 -11.65 -8.91
CA LEU A 60 -13.08 -10.82 -7.71
C LEU A 60 -11.72 -10.32 -7.20
N PHE A 61 -10.71 -11.20 -7.22
CA PHE A 61 -9.35 -10.84 -6.83
C PHE A 61 -8.79 -9.71 -7.73
N ASP A 62 -8.94 -9.81 -9.05
CA ASP A 62 -8.47 -8.80 -10.01
C ASP A 62 -9.22 -7.47 -9.90
N THR A 63 -10.53 -7.54 -9.64
CA THR A 63 -11.34 -6.34 -9.35
C THR A 63 -10.81 -5.60 -8.13
N VAL A 64 -10.56 -6.34 -7.04
CA VAL A 64 -9.99 -5.77 -5.81
C VAL A 64 -8.58 -5.23 -6.04
N LYS A 65 -7.74 -5.95 -6.80
CA LYS A 65 -6.37 -5.51 -7.16
C LYS A 65 -6.42 -4.17 -7.90
N THR A 66 -7.32 -4.03 -8.87
CA THR A 66 -7.52 -2.79 -9.64
C THR A 66 -7.97 -1.64 -8.73
N ILE A 67 -8.99 -1.85 -7.89
CA ILE A 67 -9.46 -0.84 -6.93
C ILE A 67 -8.34 -0.40 -5.99
N ARG A 68 -7.49 -1.33 -5.53
CA ARG A 68 -6.35 -1.01 -4.66
C ARG A 68 -5.29 -0.20 -5.38
N GLN A 69 -4.95 -0.54 -6.62
CA GLN A 69 -4.00 0.23 -7.43
C GLN A 69 -4.50 1.65 -7.70
N GLN A 70 -5.78 1.80 -8.06
CA GLN A 70 -6.42 3.11 -8.22
C GLN A 70 -6.35 3.93 -6.93
N ARG A 71 -6.64 3.32 -5.76
CA ARG A 71 -6.52 3.98 -4.45
C ARG A 71 -5.08 4.37 -4.08
N ALA A 72 -4.09 3.59 -4.52
CA ALA A 72 -2.68 3.87 -4.26
C ALA A 72 -2.14 4.99 -5.16
N ARG A 73 -2.59 5.05 -6.42
CA ARG A 73 -2.19 6.07 -7.40
C ARG A 73 -2.97 7.38 -7.28
N ALA A 74 -4.15 7.34 -6.68
CA ALA A 74 -4.90 8.55 -6.44
C ALA A 74 -4.04 9.49 -5.57
N PRO A 75 -3.79 10.74 -6.02
CA PRO A 75 -3.32 11.76 -5.08
C PRO A 75 -4.30 11.75 -3.90
N GLN A 76 -3.86 12.17 -2.71
CA GLN A 76 -4.63 12.17 -1.46
C GLN A 76 -6.04 12.85 -1.50
N ARG A 77 -6.60 13.17 -2.67
CA ARG A 77 -7.94 13.67 -2.97
C ARG A 77 -9.07 12.67 -2.69
N LEU A 78 -8.83 11.36 -2.76
CA LEU A 78 -9.84 10.41 -2.28
C LEU A 78 -9.82 10.45 -0.75
N GLU A 79 -10.76 11.21 -0.19
CA GLU A 79 -11.12 11.14 1.22
C GLU A 79 -11.34 9.67 1.57
N ARG A 80 -10.40 9.08 2.30
CA ARG A 80 -10.64 7.79 2.93
C ARG A 80 -11.85 8.02 3.84
N PRO A 81 -13.00 7.35 3.64
CA PRO A 81 -14.04 7.39 4.66
C PRO A 81 -13.35 6.98 5.96
N GLY A 82 -13.41 7.88 6.94
CA GLY A 82 -12.70 7.67 8.20
C GLY A 82 -12.99 6.26 8.68
N ARG A 83 -11.97 5.51 9.10
CA ARG A 83 -12.18 4.19 9.74
C ARG A 83 -13.35 4.35 10.70
N GLN A 84 -14.35 3.46 10.61
CA GLN A 84 -15.37 3.36 11.64
C GLN A 84 -14.64 3.25 12.97
N ARG A 85 -14.91 4.23 13.79
CA ARG A 85 -14.21 4.44 15.05
C ARG A 85 -14.82 3.50 16.08
N GLY A 86 -13.96 2.83 16.84
CA GLY A 86 -14.42 2.10 18.02
C GLY A 86 -15.07 3.07 19.02
N PRO A 87 -15.85 2.55 19.98
CA PRO A 87 -16.46 3.38 21.03
C PRO A 87 -15.39 4.25 21.69
N GLY A 88 -15.63 5.56 21.77
CA GLY A 88 -14.73 6.53 22.41
C GLY A 88 -13.81 7.35 21.49
N GLN A 89 -13.76 7.11 20.17
CA GLN A 89 -12.97 8.00 19.28
C GLN A 89 -13.84 9.09 18.62
N ARG A 90 -13.52 10.36 18.87
CA ARG A 90 -14.26 11.55 18.37
C ARG A 90 -14.25 11.70 16.84
N ALA A 91 -15.39 11.55 16.17
CA ALA A 91 -15.51 11.86 14.74
C ALA A 91 -15.16 13.33 14.45
N TYR A 92 -14.23 13.56 13.52
CA TYR A 92 -13.84 14.90 13.07
C TYR A 92 -14.50 15.16 11.71
N ALA A 93 -15.53 16.00 11.69
CA ALA A 93 -16.43 16.20 10.54
C ALA A 93 -15.70 16.63 9.25
N LEU A 94 -14.62 17.42 9.37
CA LEU A 94 -13.87 17.99 8.26
C LEU A 94 -12.50 17.31 8.04
N ARG A 95 -12.23 16.18 8.71
CA ARG A 95 -10.96 15.47 8.57
C ARG A 95 -10.72 15.08 7.11
N GLY A 96 -9.62 15.59 6.55
CA GLY A 96 -9.20 15.27 5.19
C GLY A 96 -9.94 16.07 4.10
N ARG A 97 -10.90 16.92 4.47
CA ARG A 97 -11.65 17.80 3.57
C ARG A 97 -11.01 19.18 3.46
N VAL A 98 -10.61 19.74 4.60
CA VAL A 98 -10.04 21.09 4.69
C VAL A 98 -8.54 21.06 4.38
N ARG A 99 -8.11 22.01 3.54
CA ARG A 99 -6.71 22.20 3.13
C ARG A 99 -6.30 23.65 3.38
N CYS A 100 -5.03 23.84 3.71
CA CYS A 100 -4.45 25.18 3.80
C CYS A 100 -4.23 25.72 2.38
N GLU A 101 -4.70 26.93 2.11
CA GLU A 101 -4.52 27.60 0.81
C GLU A 101 -3.04 27.88 0.52
N THR A 102 -2.28 28.29 1.53
CA THR A 102 -0.87 28.67 1.39
C THR A 102 0.07 27.50 1.09
N CYS A 103 -0.12 26.34 1.74
CA CYS A 103 0.79 25.19 1.59
C CYS A 103 0.17 23.97 0.90
N GLY A 104 -1.14 23.98 0.60
CA GLY A 104 -1.87 22.88 -0.05
C GLY A 104 -2.05 21.60 0.79
N ARG A 105 -1.44 21.52 1.98
CA ARG A 105 -1.51 20.35 2.88
C ARG A 105 -2.89 20.26 3.57
N LYS A 106 -3.27 19.05 3.96
CA LYS A 106 -4.50 18.78 4.71
C LYS A 106 -4.37 19.33 6.13
N MET A 107 -5.37 20.06 6.61
CA MET A 107 -5.37 20.56 7.99
C MET A 107 -5.63 19.42 8.97
N GLN A 108 -4.90 19.40 10.09
CA GLN A 108 -5.07 18.43 11.16
C GLN A 108 -6.11 18.92 12.17
N PRO A 109 -7.03 18.04 12.60
CA PRO A 109 -7.94 18.36 13.69
C PRO A 109 -7.18 18.38 15.03
N ALA A 110 -7.33 19.46 15.78
CA ALA A 110 -6.84 19.64 17.14
C ALA A 110 -8.03 19.93 18.05
N THR A 111 -8.19 19.13 19.11
CA THR A 111 -9.23 19.40 20.12
C THR A 111 -8.60 20.25 21.21
N ILE A 112 -9.15 21.43 21.44
CA ILE A 112 -8.76 22.30 22.55
C ILE A 112 -9.99 22.44 23.45
N ARG A 113 -9.86 21.95 24.69
CA ARG A 113 -10.98 21.81 25.64
C ARG A 113 -12.11 20.98 25.01
N HIS A 114 -13.23 21.63 24.66
CA HIS A 114 -14.42 20.99 24.10
C HIS A 114 -14.65 21.32 22.61
N THR A 115 -13.77 22.11 21.99
CA THR A 115 -13.91 22.58 20.60
C THR A 115 -12.88 21.92 19.68
N VAL A 116 -13.33 21.52 18.50
CA VAL A 116 -12.46 20.96 17.45
C VAL A 116 -12.05 22.08 16.49
N TYR A 117 -10.75 22.36 16.45
CA TYR A 117 -10.14 23.27 15.49
C TYR A 117 -9.44 22.48 14.39
N TYR A 118 -9.29 23.07 13.21
CA TYR A 118 -8.45 22.53 12.14
C TYR A 118 -7.27 23.48 11.97
N ARG A 119 -6.05 22.97 12.14
CA ARG A 119 -4.81 23.76 12.03
C ARG A 119 -3.89 23.22 10.95
N CYS A 120 -3.13 24.11 10.33
CA CYS A 120 -2.03 23.73 9.46
C CYS A 120 -0.79 23.47 10.32
N GLU A 121 -0.25 22.25 10.33
CA GLU A 121 1.07 21.98 10.89
C GLU A 121 2.11 22.15 9.79
N PHE A 122 2.45 23.41 9.52
CA PHE A 122 3.69 23.70 8.80
C PHE A 122 4.83 23.39 9.76
N LYS A 123 5.60 22.34 9.46
CA LYS A 123 6.94 22.19 10.01
C LYS A 123 7.86 22.78 8.96
N ASP A 124 8.65 23.78 9.36
CA ASP A 124 9.80 24.27 8.59
C ASP A 124 10.71 23.10 8.20
#